data_AF-A0A0N4UM10-F1
#
_entry.id   AF-A0A0N4UM10-F1
#
_cell.length_a   1.000
_cell.length_b   1.000
_cell.length_c   1.000
_cell.angle_alpha   90.00
_cell.angle_beta   90.00
_cell.angle_gamma   90.00
#
_symmetry.space_group_name_H-M   'P 1'
#
loop_
_entity.id
_entity.type
_entity.pdbx_description
1 polymer ?
#
loop_
_entity_poly.entity_id
_entity_poly.type
_entity_poly.pdbx_seq_one_letter_code
_entity_poly.pdbx_strand_id
1 'polypeptide(L)'
;MIHVFNSPVECSTMSEFQKSKDSNDLFDGNNLNKRKITYYKDGRKMVDGKIEVEQNPTDLWTSALTRSVANEFKGLSNLKLFSVAYLNNAYRMQPKKFYIYILLAINALLLLIAFCCKIFC
;
A
#
# COMPACT_ATOMS: atom_id res chain seq x y z
N MET A 1 18.43 -3.55 0.70
CA MET A 1 17.14 -3.23 1.33
C MET A 1 16.34 -2.41 0.33
N ILE A 2 15.48 -3.05 -0.48
CA ILE A 2 14.73 -2.37 -1.55
C ILE A 2 13.35 -2.02 -0.99
N HIS A 3 13.21 -0.78 -0.53
CA HIS A 3 11.93 -0.18 -0.19
C HIS A 3 11.34 0.35 -1.51
N VAL A 4 10.66 -0.50 -2.27
CA VAL A 4 9.97 -0.08 -3.52
C VAL A 4 8.76 0.76 -3.12
N PHE A 5 8.91 2.08 -3.21
CA PHE A 5 7.84 3.05 -3.00
C PHE A 5 6.80 2.92 -4.13
N ASN A 6 5.58 2.51 -3.79
CA ASN A 6 4.39 2.59 -4.65
C ASN A 6 3.77 4.00 -4.64
N SER A 7 4.57 5.05 -4.42
CA SER A 7 4.10 6.43 -4.49
C SER A 7 4.19 6.90 -5.94
N PRO A 8 3.20 7.66 -6.46
CA PRO A 8 3.39 8.36 -7.73
C PRO A 8 4.67 9.21 -7.61
N VAL A 9 5.60 9.03 -8.56
CA VAL A 9 6.82 9.82 -8.62
C VAL A 9 6.42 11.25 -8.97
N GLU A 10 6.57 12.18 -8.03
CA GLU A 10 6.43 13.60 -8.33
C GLU A 10 7.53 14.00 -9.30
N CYS A 11 7.14 14.36 -10.53
CA CYS A 11 8.08 14.87 -11.51
C CYS A 11 8.48 16.30 -11.11
N SER A 12 9.76 16.54 -10.95
CA SER A 12 10.33 17.86 -10.64
C SER A 12 10.48 18.74 -11.88
N THR A 13 10.53 18.14 -13.08
CA THR A 13 10.77 18.86 -14.34
C THR A 13 9.99 18.26 -15.51
N MET A 14 9.56 19.11 -16.45
CA MET A 14 8.84 18.69 -17.67
C MET A 14 9.62 17.66 -18.50
N SER A 15 10.96 17.67 -18.43
CA SER A 15 11.83 16.70 -19.09
C SER A 15 11.70 15.27 -18.56
N GLU A 16 11.25 15.06 -17.32
CA GLU A 16 11.02 13.71 -16.79
C GLU A 16 9.86 13.00 -17.49
N PHE A 17 8.84 13.75 -17.95
CA PHE A 17 7.78 13.19 -18.81
C PHE A 17 8.26 12.81 -20.20
N GLN A 18 9.38 13.40 -20.67
CA GLN A 18 9.88 13.20 -22.03
C GLN A 18 10.96 12.11 -22.13
N LYS A 19 11.41 11.52 -21.01
CA LYS A 19 12.39 10.43 -21.04
C LYS A 19 11.73 9.10 -21.44
N SER A 20 11.66 8.87 -22.75
CA SER A 20 11.65 7.53 -23.34
C SER A 20 12.87 7.39 -24.27
N LYS A 21 14.03 7.06 -23.70
CA LYS A 21 15.21 6.74 -24.53
C LYS A 21 16.30 5.91 -23.85
N ASP A 22 15.99 5.21 -22.76
CA ASP A 22 16.85 4.13 -22.31
C ASP A 22 16.38 2.86 -23.01
N SER A 23 17.26 2.29 -23.84
CA SER A 23 17.05 1.07 -24.63
C SER A 23 16.93 -0.21 -23.80
N ASN A 24 16.66 -0.09 -22.51
CA ASN A 24 16.36 -1.19 -21.62
C ASN A 24 14.87 -1.10 -21.31
N ASP A 25 14.04 -1.65 -22.21
CA ASP A 25 12.64 -1.86 -21.92
C ASP A 25 12.57 -2.70 -20.63
N LEU A 26 12.10 -2.07 -19.53
CA LEU A 26 11.91 -2.73 -18.25
C LEU A 26 10.95 -3.94 -18.38
N PHE A 27 10.17 -3.93 -19.45
CA PHE A 27 9.41 -5.05 -19.95
C PHE A 27 10.04 -5.50 -21.28
N ASP A 28 11.09 -6.32 -21.20
CA ASP A 28 11.47 -7.15 -22.34
C ASP A 28 10.24 -8.01 -22.68
N GLY A 29 9.44 -7.55 -23.65
CA GLY A 29 8.30 -8.29 -24.21
C GLY A 29 8.71 -9.63 -24.80
N ASN A 30 10.02 -9.87 -24.89
CA ASN A 30 10.65 -11.11 -25.30
C ASN A 30 10.59 -12.22 -24.23
N ASN A 31 10.30 -11.88 -22.96
CA ASN A 31 10.01 -12.84 -21.88
C ASN A 31 8.53 -12.91 -21.51
N LEU A 32 7.65 -12.59 -22.47
CA LEU A 32 6.27 -13.05 -22.38
C LEU A 32 6.31 -14.57 -22.53
N ASN A 33 6.12 -15.28 -21.43
CA ASN A 33 5.64 -16.65 -21.38
C ASN A 33 4.23 -16.65 -22.03
N LYS A 34 4.18 -16.38 -23.34
CA LYS A 34 2.95 -16.27 -24.14
C LYS A 34 2.40 -17.66 -24.17
N ARG A 35 1.39 -17.91 -23.35
CA ARG A 35 0.74 -19.20 -23.32
C ARG A 35 0.33 -19.55 -24.76
N LYS A 36 0.79 -20.69 -25.26
CA LYS A 36 0.47 -21.12 -26.62
C LYS A 36 -0.98 -21.59 -26.59
N ILE A 37 -1.88 -20.78 -27.17
CA ILE A 37 -3.29 -21.14 -27.31
C ILE A 37 -3.49 -21.74 -28.70
N THR A 38 -3.83 -23.02 -28.77
CA THR A 38 -4.21 -23.71 -30.01
C THR A 38 -5.69 -24.06 -29.95
N TYR A 39 -6.44 -23.68 -30.97
CA TYR A 39 -7.86 -23.99 -31.12
C TYR A 39 -8.02 -25.23 -32.00
N TYR A 40 -8.84 -26.17 -31.56
CA TYR A 40 -9.25 -27.32 -32.34
C TYR A 40 -10.54 -27.03 -33.10
N LYS A 41 -10.78 -27.75 -34.21
CA LYS A 41 -12.02 -27.64 -35.01
C LYS A 41 -13.28 -27.92 -34.18
N ASP A 42 -13.15 -28.72 -33.12
CA ASP A 42 -14.22 -29.05 -32.19
C ASP A 42 -14.55 -27.92 -31.18
N GLY A 43 -13.89 -26.76 -31.27
CA GLY A 43 -14.10 -25.62 -30.36
C GLY A 43 -13.30 -25.69 -29.04
N ARG A 44 -12.59 -26.78 -28.78
CA ARG A 44 -11.71 -26.92 -27.60
C ARG A 44 -10.46 -26.06 -27.76
N LYS A 45 -10.03 -25.38 -26.69
CA LYS A 45 -8.78 -24.64 -26.62
C LYS A 45 -7.74 -25.42 -25.81
N MET A 46 -6.52 -25.50 -26.31
CA MET A 46 -5.37 -26.07 -25.61
C MET A 46 -4.42 -24.93 -25.26
N VAL A 47 -4.02 -24.88 -24.00
CA VAL A 47 -3.14 -23.85 -23.45
C VAL A 47 -1.88 -24.54 -22.97
N ASP A 48 -0.72 -24.21 -23.56
CA ASP A 48 0.59 -24.77 -23.20
C ASP A 48 0.67 -26.30 -23.25
N GLY A 49 0.08 -26.89 -24.28
CA GLY A 49 0.12 -28.34 -24.49
C GLY A 49 -0.76 -29.14 -23.53
N LYS A 50 -1.54 -28.48 -22.66
CA LYS A 50 -2.57 -29.12 -21.83
C LYS A 50 -3.95 -28.75 -22.39
N ILE A 51 -4.75 -29.76 -22.68
CA ILE A 51 -6.16 -29.57 -23.03
C ILE A 51 -6.84 -29.10 -21.74
N GLU A 52 -7.42 -27.90 -21.73
CA GLU A 52 -8.22 -27.48 -20.58
C GLU A 52 -9.39 -28.46 -20.39
N VAL A 53 -9.56 -28.97 -19.17
CA VAL A 53 -10.72 -29.80 -18.79
C VAL A 53 -11.97 -28.99 -19.10
N GLU A 54 -13.00 -29.64 -19.65
CA GLU A 54 -14.30 -29.02 -19.90
C GLU A 54 -14.77 -28.31 -18.63
N GLN A 55 -14.80 -26.97 -18.68
CA GLN A 55 -15.20 -26.17 -17.54
C GLN A 55 -16.73 -26.19 -17.47
N ASN A 56 -17.28 -26.93 -16.51
CA ASN A 56 -18.71 -26.85 -16.23
C ASN A 56 -19.06 -25.43 -15.82
N PRO A 57 -20.17 -24.84 -16.31
CA PRO A 57 -20.60 -23.50 -15.92
C PRO A 57 -20.69 -23.33 -14.39
N THR A 58 -21.14 -24.37 -13.69
CA THR A 58 -21.23 -24.39 -12.22
C THR A 58 -19.88 -24.19 -11.54
N ASP A 59 -18.81 -24.83 -12.05
CA ASP A 59 -17.46 -24.72 -11.48
C ASP A 59 -16.87 -23.32 -11.68
N LEU A 60 -17.23 -22.66 -12.78
CA LEU A 60 -16.85 -21.27 -13.03
C LEU A 60 -17.54 -20.32 -12.07
N TRP A 61 -18.84 -20.53 -11.84
CA TRP A 61 -19.61 -19.74 -10.89
C TRP A 61 -19.10 -19.93 -9.46
N THR A 62 -18.83 -21.16 -9.02
CA THR A 62 -18.28 -21.40 -7.68
C THR A 62 -16.91 -20.76 -7.53
N SER A 63 -16.01 -20.89 -8.52
CA SER A 63 -14.70 -20.24 -8.49
C SER A 63 -14.80 -18.71 -8.44
N ALA A 64 -15.71 -18.11 -9.22
CA ALA A 64 -15.96 -16.68 -9.21
C ALA A 64 -16.48 -16.20 -7.85
N LEU A 65 -17.44 -16.91 -7.26
CA LEU A 65 -17.97 -16.61 -5.92
C LEU A 65 -16.90 -16.75 -4.84
N THR A 66 -16.11 -17.83 -4.86
CA THR A 66 -15.01 -18.02 -3.90
C THR A 66 -13.98 -16.90 -4.01
N ARG A 67 -13.63 -16.46 -5.23
CA ARG A 67 -12.73 -15.32 -5.43
C ARG A 67 -13.34 -14.02 -4.92
N SER A 68 -14.63 -13.80 -5.13
CA SER A 68 -15.35 -12.62 -4.60
C SER A 68 -15.31 -12.58 -3.08
N VAL A 69 -15.69 -13.69 -2.43
CA VAL A 69 -15.70 -13.82 -0.97
C VAL A 69 -14.29 -13.71 -0.38
N ALA A 70 -13.28 -14.32 -1.00
CA ALA A 70 -11.89 -14.19 -0.56
C ALA A 70 -11.39 -12.74 -0.67
N ASN A 71 -11.77 -12.02 -1.73
CA ASN A 71 -11.44 -10.61 -1.89
C ASN A 71 -12.16 -9.73 -0.86
N GLU A 72 -13.42 -10.03 -0.53
CA GLU A 72 -14.15 -9.35 0.56
C GLU A 72 -13.47 -9.57 1.91
N PHE A 73 -13.12 -10.81 2.25
CA PHE A 73 -12.38 -11.10 3.49
C PHE A 73 -11.03 -10.39 3.53
N LYS A 74 -10.31 -10.31 2.40
CA LYS A 74 -9.06 -9.56 2.30
C LYS A 74 -9.31 -8.06 2.53
N GLY A 75 -10.36 -7.48 1.94
CA GLY A 75 -10.78 -6.11 2.17
C GLY A 75 -11.09 -5.83 3.65
N LEU A 76 -11.87 -6.70 4.28
CA LEU A 76 -12.18 -6.64 5.72
C LEU A 76 -10.93 -6.76 6.60
N SER A 77 -10.00 -7.65 6.25
CA SER A 77 -8.73 -7.81 6.99
C SER A 77 -7.88 -6.55 6.90
N ASN A 78 -7.83 -5.91 5.72
CA ASN A 78 -7.12 -4.66 5.51
C ASN A 78 -7.78 -3.52 6.28
N LEU A 79 -9.12 -3.43 6.29
CA LEU A 79 -9.87 -2.45 7.07
C LEU A 79 -9.57 -2.56 8.57
N LYS A 80 -9.54 -3.78 9.12
CA LYS A 80 -9.13 -4.02 10.51
C LYS A 80 -7.68 -3.63 10.76
N LEU A 81 -6.78 -3.93 9.83
CA LEU A 81 -5.38 -3.52 9.94
C LEU A 81 -5.24 -2.00 9.95
N PHE A 82 -5.98 -1.31 9.08
CA PHE A 82 -6.03 0.15 9.00
C PHE A 82 -6.61 0.77 10.27
N SER A 83 -7.70 0.23 10.83
CA SER A 83 -8.28 0.76 12.07
C SER A 83 -7.34 0.56 13.26
N VAL A 84 -6.67 -0.59 13.35
CA VAL A 84 -5.65 -0.86 14.38
C VAL A 84 -4.43 0.06 14.20
N ALA A 85 -3.95 0.26 12.97
CA ALA A 85 -2.85 1.17 12.68
C ALA A 85 -3.21 2.63 13.00
N TYR A 86 -4.43 3.05 12.67
CA TYR A 86 -4.95 4.37 12.98
C TYR A 86 -5.03 4.61 14.49
N LEU A 87 -5.62 3.67 15.24
CA LEU A 87 -5.68 3.73 16.70
C LEU A 87 -4.27 3.76 17.31
N ASN A 88 -3.37 2.90 16.86
CA ASN A 88 -1.99 2.86 17.37
C ASN A 88 -1.24 4.18 17.13
N ASN A 89 -1.42 4.78 15.95
CA ASN A 89 -0.86 6.10 15.65
C ASN A 89 -1.49 7.21 16.51
N ALA A 90 -2.80 7.15 16.76
CA ALA A 90 -3.48 8.09 17.66
C ALA A 90 -2.93 8.00 19.09
N TYR A 91 -2.77 6.78 19.62
CA TYR A 91 -2.17 6.54 20.94
C TYR A 91 -0.71 7.02 21.03
N ARG A 92 0.09 6.83 19.97
CA ARG A 92 1.49 7.33 19.94
C ARG A 92 1.61 8.86 19.89
N MET A 93 0.62 9.55 19.33
CA MET A 93 0.63 11.02 19.21
C MET A 93 0.22 11.73 20.52
N GLN A 94 -0.66 11.11 21.32
CA GLN A 94 -1.19 11.67 22.57
C GLN A 94 -0.11 12.07 23.61
N PRO A 95 0.88 11.21 23.98
CA PRO A 95 1.81 11.53 25.07
C PRO A 95 2.76 12.68 24.70
N LYS A 96 3.10 12.82 23.41
CA LYS A 96 4.02 13.88 22.95
C LYS A 96 3.43 15.28 23.14
N LYS A 97 2.13 15.45 22.91
CA LYS A 97 1.45 16.73 23.12
C LYS A 97 1.38 17.08 24.60
N PHE A 98 1.05 16.11 25.46
CA PHE A 98 0.91 16.35 26.89
C PHE A 98 2.25 16.75 27.55
N TYR A 99 3.35 16.10 27.16
CA TYR A 99 4.69 16.44 27.65
C TYR A 99 5.10 17.89 27.34
N ILE A 100 4.77 18.39 26.14
CA ILE A 100 5.07 19.78 25.74
C ILE A 100 4.35 20.78 26.65
N TYR A 101 3.06 20.55 26.94
CA TYR A 101 2.30 21.43 27.85
C TYR A 101 2.83 21.39 29.28
N ILE A 102 3.20 20.21 29.78
CA ILE A 102 3.82 20.08 31.11
C ILE A 102 5.14 20.85 31.16
N LEU A 103 6.00 20.69 30.14
CA LEU A 103 7.29 21.38 30.08
C LEU A 103 7.11 22.91 30.04
N LEU A 104 6.13 23.38 29.27
CA LEU A 104 5.77 24.79 29.17
C LEU A 104 5.27 25.35 30.52
N ALA A 105 4.44 24.60 31.24
CA ALA A 105 3.94 24.97 32.56
C ALA A 105 5.05 25.04 33.61
N ILE A 106 5.96 24.06 33.62
CA ILE A 106 7.13 24.05 34.51
C ILE A 106 8.03 25.27 34.22
N ASN A 107 8.30 25.56 32.95
CA ASN A 107 9.11 26.73 32.57
C ASN A 107 8.44 28.05 32.98
N ALA A 108 7.12 28.17 32.82
CA ALA A 108 6.37 29.35 33.28
C ALA A 108 6.44 29.52 34.80
N LEU A 109 6.33 28.41 35.56
CA LEU A 109 6.47 28.43 37.01
C LEU A 109 7.87 28.84 37.45
N LEU A 110 8.92 28.34 36.80
CA LEU A 110 10.32 28.72 37.07
C LEU A 110 10.56 30.20 36.80
N LEU A 111 10.00 30.76 35.72
CA LEU A 111 10.08 32.19 35.42
C LEU A 111 9.37 33.05 36.47
N LEU A 112 8.19 32.62 36.94
CA LEU A 112 7.46 33.27 38.02
C LEU A 112 8.27 33.29 39.32
N ILE A 113 8.87 32.16 39.69
CA ILE A 113 9.74 32.06 40.88
C ILE A 113 10.95 32.99 40.73
N ALA A 114 11.63 32.98 39.57
CA ALA A 114 12.77 33.85 39.33
C ALA A 114 12.41 35.36 39.39
N PHE A 115 11.23 35.72 38.89
CA PHE A 115 10.70 37.08 38.96
C PHE A 115 10.40 37.49 40.41
N CYS A 116 9.75 36.61 41.19
CA CYS A 116 9.53 36.84 42.62
C CYS A 116 10.85 36.98 43.39
N CYS A 117 11.84 36.12 43.14
CA CYS A 117 13.15 36.20 43.79
C CYS A 117 13.89 37.51 43.45
N LYS A 118 13.76 38.05 42.23
CA LYS A 118 14.34 39.34 41.85
C LYS A 118 13.63 40.56 42.44
N ILE A 119 12.36 40.43 42.85
CA ILE A 119 11.61 41.52 43.49
C ILE A 119 11.87 41.57 44.99
N PHE A 120 12.14 40.41 45.60
CA PHE A 120 12.38 40.28 47.05
C PHE A 120 13.86 40.30 47.47
N CYS A 121 14.81 40.46 46.53
CA CYS A 121 16.23 40.73 46.78
C CYS A 121 16.59 42.13 46.28
#